data_AF-A0A945MB94-F1
#
_entry.id   AF-A0A945MB94-F1
#
_cell.length_a   1.000
_cell.length_b   1.000
_cell.length_c   1.000
_cell.angle_alpha   90.00
_cell.angle_beta   90.00
_cell.angle_gamma   90.00
#
_symmetry.space_group_name_H-M   'P 1'
#
loop_
_entity.id
_entity.type
_entity.pdbx_description
1 polymer ?
#
loop_
_entity_poly.entity_id
_entity_poly.type
_entity_poly.pdbx_seq_one_letter_code
_entity_poly.pdbx_strand_id
1 'polypeptide(L)'
;EAFGDLHVLVANAGILRDRTLANLDEAEWDDVIRVHLKGHAAPIRHAMAHWRGRAKAGEAVAGSVVCTTSIAGFAGNFGQAAYATAKAGILGLAKVVALEGARYGVRGNAVSPSARTRLETNLEASPEGVFDTFDPANVSPLVAWLARADCPATNQIFQAYGNKVKVLSLASIEHAVETEGRWTTDALDEALRDRLLTPPPLSYYVEEIG
;
A
#
# COMPACT_ATOMS: atom_id res chain seq x y z
N GLU A 1 3.50 -32.27 2.34
CA GLU A 1 3.93 -31.05 1.63
C GLU A 1 3.16 -30.95 0.31
N ALA A 2 2.91 -29.74 -0.21
CA ALA A 2 2.15 -29.55 -1.45
C ALA A 2 3.04 -29.24 -2.67
N PHE A 3 3.94 -28.25 -2.55
CA PHE A 3 4.69 -27.70 -3.70
C PHE A 3 6.21 -27.56 -3.48
N GLY A 4 6.74 -28.05 -2.36
CA GLY A 4 8.18 -28.10 -2.06
C GLY A 4 8.83 -26.81 -1.53
N ASP A 5 8.36 -25.62 -1.92
CA ASP A 5 8.96 -24.35 -1.48
C ASP A 5 8.00 -23.14 -1.59
N LEU A 6 8.40 -22.01 -0.99
CA LEU A 6 7.73 -20.73 -1.05
C LEU A 6 8.61 -19.69 -1.76
N HIS A 7 8.12 -19.17 -2.88
CA HIS A 7 8.83 -18.14 -3.67
C HIS A 7 8.18 -16.76 -3.56
N VAL A 8 6.84 -16.72 -3.47
CA VAL A 8 6.07 -15.49 -3.57
C VAL A 8 4.97 -15.49 -2.52
N LEU A 9 4.78 -14.34 -1.87
CA LEU A 9 3.66 -14.07 -0.98
C LEU A 9 2.93 -12.81 -1.46
N VAL A 10 1.67 -12.96 -1.87
CA VAL A 10 0.77 -11.84 -2.16
C VAL A 10 -0.19 -11.66 -0.98
N ALA A 11 0.04 -10.62 -0.18
CA ALA A 11 -0.82 -10.28 0.94
C ALA A 11 -1.96 -9.37 0.44
N ASN A 12 -3.14 -9.95 0.24
CA ASN A 12 -4.29 -9.28 -0.39
C ASN A 12 -5.57 -9.25 0.45
N ALA A 13 -5.73 -10.15 1.43
CA ALA A 13 -6.98 -10.29 2.18
C ALA A 13 -7.42 -8.96 2.83
N GLY A 14 -8.72 -8.70 2.81
CA GLY A 14 -9.29 -7.43 3.25
C GLY A 14 -10.80 -7.44 3.46
N ILE A 15 -11.29 -6.47 4.25
CA ILE A 15 -12.70 -6.20 4.55
C ILE A 15 -12.93 -4.69 4.69
N LEU A 16 -14.17 -4.22 4.55
CA LEU A 16 -14.56 -2.84 4.83
C LEU A 16 -15.50 -2.74 6.03
N ARG A 17 -15.36 -1.65 6.78
CA ARG A 17 -16.23 -1.20 7.89
C ARG A 17 -16.26 0.32 7.88
N ASP A 18 -16.88 0.87 6.85
CA ASP A 18 -16.78 2.29 6.56
C ASP A 18 -17.69 3.10 7.49
N ARG A 19 -17.06 3.97 8.28
CA ARG A 19 -17.67 4.90 9.23
C ARG A 19 -16.82 6.16 9.29
N THR A 20 -17.48 7.31 9.45
CA THR A 20 -16.78 8.49 9.94
C THR A 20 -16.14 8.18 11.29
N LEU A 21 -14.98 8.75 11.58
CA LEU A 21 -14.20 8.38 12.78
C LEU A 21 -15.01 8.54 14.08
N ALA A 22 -15.88 9.54 14.16
CA ALA A 22 -16.75 9.78 15.32
C ALA A 22 -17.86 8.73 15.52
N ASN A 23 -18.22 8.00 14.45
CA ASN A 23 -19.28 6.99 14.46
C ASN A 23 -18.74 5.56 14.32
N LEU A 24 -17.41 5.39 14.42
CA LEU A 24 -16.76 4.10 14.24
C LEU A 24 -16.73 3.34 15.57
N ASP A 25 -17.30 2.14 15.57
CA ASP A 25 -17.22 1.26 16.74
C ASP A 25 -15.81 0.65 16.88
N GLU A 26 -15.37 0.44 18.12
CA GLU A 26 -14.06 -0.16 18.42
C GLU A 26 -13.90 -1.54 17.77
N ALA A 27 -14.95 -2.37 17.79
CA ALA A 27 -14.94 -3.69 17.16
C ALA A 27 -14.80 -3.60 15.62
N GLU A 28 -15.42 -2.60 14.99
CA GLU A 28 -15.30 -2.35 13.56
C GLU A 28 -13.88 -1.91 13.19
N TRP A 29 -13.27 -1.03 13.99
CA TRP A 29 -11.86 -0.67 13.86
C TRP A 29 -10.95 -1.89 13.98
N ASP A 30 -11.10 -2.67 15.04
CA ASP A 30 -10.29 -3.85 15.32
C ASP A 30 -10.39 -4.89 14.21
N ASP A 31 -11.58 -5.13 13.68
CA ASP A 31 -11.80 -6.03 12.55
C ASP A 31 -10.96 -5.63 11.33
N VAL A 32 -10.99 -4.36 10.95
CA VAL A 32 -10.24 -3.84 9.80
C VAL A 32 -8.74 -3.93 10.05
N ILE A 33 -8.24 -3.47 11.22
CA ILE A 33 -6.82 -3.54 11.56
C ILE A 33 -6.33 -4.99 11.62
N ARG A 34 -7.12 -5.89 12.21
CA ARG A 34 -6.80 -7.31 12.35
C ARG A 34 -6.69 -8.00 11.00
N VAL A 35 -7.63 -7.78 10.09
CA VAL A 35 -7.62 -8.44 8.77
C VAL A 35 -6.58 -7.84 7.85
N HIS A 36 -6.48 -6.50 7.78
CA HIS A 36 -5.54 -5.85 6.89
C HIS A 36 -4.13 -5.84 7.48
N LEU A 37 -3.88 -5.06 8.53
CA LEU A 37 -2.51 -4.81 8.98
C LEU A 37 -1.89 -6.05 9.63
N LYS A 38 -2.56 -6.64 10.62
CA LYS A 38 -2.07 -7.87 11.28
C LYS A 38 -2.11 -9.06 10.32
N GLY A 39 -3.15 -9.17 9.50
CA GLY A 39 -3.29 -10.23 8.50
C GLY A 39 -2.26 -10.17 7.37
N HIS A 40 -1.67 -9.00 7.08
CA HIS A 40 -0.49 -8.90 6.22
C HIS A 40 0.78 -9.25 6.99
N ALA A 41 0.98 -8.67 8.18
CA ALA A 41 2.19 -8.85 8.98
C ALA A 41 2.44 -10.32 9.37
N ALA A 42 1.40 -11.06 9.74
CA ALA A 42 1.51 -12.44 10.19
C ALA A 42 2.14 -13.38 9.14
N PRO A 43 1.56 -13.57 7.93
CA PRO A 43 2.16 -14.43 6.91
C PRO A 43 3.51 -13.90 6.42
N ILE A 44 3.69 -12.58 6.31
CA ILE A 44 4.96 -11.97 5.91
C ILE A 44 6.07 -12.34 6.90
N ARG A 45 5.80 -12.26 8.22
CA ARG A 45 6.75 -12.65 9.26
C ARG A 45 7.20 -14.11 9.11
N HIS A 46 6.29 -15.02 8.78
CA HIS A 46 6.63 -16.42 8.56
C HIS A 46 7.43 -16.64 7.26
N ALA A 47 7.04 -16.00 6.17
CA ALA A 47 7.77 -16.06 4.89
C ALA A 47 9.20 -15.52 5.03
N MET A 48 9.37 -14.37 5.68
CA MET A 48 10.68 -13.78 5.97
C MET A 48 11.56 -14.70 6.82
N ALA A 49 10.99 -15.37 7.82
CA ALA A 49 11.73 -16.34 8.64
C ALA A 49 12.18 -17.55 7.82
N HIS A 50 11.34 -18.07 6.93
CA HIS A 50 11.64 -19.17 6.00
C HIS A 50 12.82 -18.81 5.08
N TRP A 51 12.70 -17.71 4.33
CA TRP A 51 13.75 -17.26 3.41
C TRP A 51 15.07 -16.94 4.10
N ARG A 52 15.03 -16.31 5.27
CA ARG A 52 16.23 -16.10 6.09
C ARG A 52 16.89 -17.43 6.49
N GLY A 53 16.10 -18.44 6.87
CA GLY A 53 16.61 -19.76 7.22
C GLY A 53 17.35 -20.41 6.07
N ARG A 54 16.75 -20.39 4.87
CA ARG A 54 17.33 -20.94 3.64
C ARG A 54 18.59 -20.20 3.20
N ALA A 55 18.58 -18.86 3.22
CA ALA A 55 19.76 -18.07 2.93
C ALA A 55 20.92 -18.38 3.90
N LYS A 56 20.63 -18.60 5.18
CA LYS A 56 21.65 -19.03 6.18
C LYS A 56 22.18 -20.44 5.94
N ALA A 57 21.40 -21.31 5.31
CA ALA A 57 21.83 -22.64 4.89
C ALA A 57 22.66 -22.62 3.59
N GLY A 58 22.88 -21.45 2.99
CA GLY A 58 23.64 -21.28 1.75
C GLY A 58 22.81 -21.45 0.48
N GLU A 59 21.49 -21.55 0.58
CA GLU A 59 20.61 -21.66 -0.57
C GLU A 59 20.41 -20.30 -1.25
N ALA A 60 20.30 -20.32 -2.59
CA ALA A 60 19.89 -19.15 -3.34
C ALA A 60 18.40 -18.87 -3.11
N VAL A 61 18.08 -17.66 -2.70
CA VAL A 61 16.71 -17.21 -2.42
C VAL A 61 16.35 -16.08 -3.38
N ALA A 62 15.17 -16.18 -3.98
CA ALA A 62 14.56 -15.16 -4.83
C ALA A 62 13.11 -14.90 -4.37
N GLY A 63 12.97 -14.40 -3.14
CA GLY A 63 11.66 -14.18 -2.52
C GLY A 63 11.00 -12.89 -3.00
N SER A 64 9.67 -12.91 -3.15
CA SER A 64 8.89 -11.71 -3.48
C SER A 64 7.69 -11.56 -2.56
N VAL A 65 7.56 -10.40 -1.92
CA VAL A 65 6.38 -10.00 -1.16
C VAL A 65 5.69 -8.85 -1.88
N VAL A 66 4.41 -9.06 -2.20
CA VAL A 66 3.53 -8.04 -2.78
C VAL A 66 2.42 -7.76 -1.78
N CYS A 67 2.41 -6.55 -1.24
CA CYS A 67 1.38 -6.07 -0.32
C CYS A 67 0.29 -5.30 -1.05
N THR A 68 -0.98 -5.56 -0.76
CA THR A 68 -2.09 -4.76 -1.28
C THR A 68 -2.36 -3.55 -0.37
N THR A 69 -1.95 -2.36 -0.81
CA THR A 69 -2.28 -1.07 -0.19
C THR A 69 -3.49 -0.42 -0.88
N SER A 70 -3.68 0.89 -0.72
CA SER A 70 -4.72 1.70 -1.35
C SER A 70 -4.31 3.18 -1.33
N ILE A 71 -4.83 3.97 -2.27
CA ILE A 71 -4.71 5.42 -2.28
C ILE A 71 -5.28 6.04 -0.98
N ALA A 72 -6.28 5.41 -0.35
CA ALA A 72 -6.81 5.83 0.94
C ALA A 72 -5.74 5.81 2.05
N GLY A 73 -4.74 4.93 1.96
CA GLY A 73 -3.61 4.91 2.91
C GLY A 73 -2.59 6.03 2.68
N PHE A 74 -2.67 6.73 1.54
CA PHE A 74 -1.79 7.84 1.20
C PHE A 74 -2.49 9.19 1.38
N ALA A 75 -3.67 9.34 0.78
CA ALA A 75 -4.42 10.58 0.76
C ALA A 75 -5.45 10.68 1.91
N GLY A 76 -5.78 9.56 2.55
CA GLY A 76 -7.01 9.45 3.32
C GLY A 76 -8.21 9.23 2.41
N ASN A 77 -9.32 8.78 3.01
CA ASN A 77 -10.62 8.78 2.35
C ASN A 77 -11.71 9.00 3.40
N PHE A 78 -12.70 9.83 3.07
CA PHE A 78 -13.75 10.18 4.02
C PHE A 78 -14.55 8.94 4.40
N GLY A 79 -14.80 8.75 5.69
CA GLY A 79 -15.52 7.57 6.19
C GLY A 79 -14.70 6.26 6.20
N GLN A 80 -13.40 6.30 5.94
CA GLN A 80 -12.55 5.10 5.88
C GLN A 80 -11.38 5.15 6.87
N ALA A 81 -11.57 5.70 8.08
CA ALA A 81 -10.47 5.92 9.02
C ALA A 81 -9.66 4.64 9.32
N ALA A 82 -10.32 3.54 9.74
CA ALA A 82 -9.63 2.27 10.01
C ALA A 82 -8.93 1.69 8.77
N TYR A 83 -9.58 1.77 7.62
CA TYR A 83 -9.05 1.22 6.36
C TYR A 83 -7.84 2.03 5.87
N ALA A 84 -7.95 3.36 5.83
CA ALA A 84 -6.86 4.27 5.50
C ALA A 84 -5.65 4.05 6.43
N THR A 85 -5.87 3.97 7.75
CA THR A 85 -4.81 3.68 8.72
C THR A 85 -4.15 2.32 8.47
N ALA A 86 -4.94 1.26 8.24
CA ALA A 86 -4.38 -0.06 7.94
C ALA A 86 -3.53 -0.04 6.67
N LYS A 87 -4.01 0.62 5.60
CA LYS A 87 -3.33 0.68 4.30
C LYS A 87 -2.06 1.53 4.34
N ALA A 88 -2.06 2.62 5.12
CA ALA A 88 -0.85 3.38 5.43
C ALA A 88 0.19 2.51 6.16
N GLY A 89 -0.22 1.76 7.17
CA GLY A 89 0.65 0.83 7.90
C GLY A 89 1.26 -0.26 7.02
N ILE A 90 0.49 -0.76 6.04
CA ILE A 90 0.96 -1.75 5.05
C ILE A 90 2.07 -1.19 4.17
N LEU A 91 2.07 0.12 3.85
CA LEU A 91 3.17 0.76 3.12
C LEU A 91 4.48 0.69 3.91
N GLY A 92 4.43 1.00 5.21
CA GLY A 92 5.57 0.84 6.11
C GLY A 92 6.08 -0.61 6.16
N LEU A 93 5.16 -1.57 6.27
CA LEU A 93 5.49 -3.00 6.28
C LEU A 93 6.22 -3.44 4.98
N ALA A 94 5.73 -3.02 3.81
CA ALA A 94 6.37 -3.36 2.53
C ALA A 94 7.81 -2.81 2.44
N LYS A 95 8.05 -1.59 2.96
CA LYS A 95 9.39 -1.01 3.03
C LYS A 95 10.31 -1.81 3.94
N VAL A 96 9.85 -2.19 5.13
CA VAL A 96 10.64 -3.00 6.07
C VAL A 96 11.00 -4.35 5.46
N VAL A 97 10.08 -5.01 4.76
CA VAL A 97 10.37 -6.25 4.03
C VAL A 97 11.49 -6.07 3.02
N ALA A 98 11.45 -5.00 2.21
CA ALA A 98 12.49 -4.72 1.24
C ALA A 98 13.86 -4.49 1.91
N LEU A 99 13.89 -3.74 3.02
CA LEU A 99 15.13 -3.41 3.73
C LEU A 99 15.74 -4.64 4.44
N GLU A 100 14.93 -5.38 5.20
CA GLU A 100 15.40 -6.56 5.93
C GLU A 100 15.69 -7.75 4.99
N GLY A 101 14.96 -7.82 3.88
CA GLY A 101 15.03 -8.89 2.88
C GLY A 101 16.19 -8.76 1.89
N ALA A 102 16.75 -7.56 1.71
CA ALA A 102 17.78 -7.30 0.71
C ALA A 102 18.98 -8.25 0.80
N ARG A 103 19.48 -8.49 2.02
CA ARG A 103 20.61 -9.42 2.28
C ARG A 103 20.29 -10.90 2.06
N TYR A 104 19.02 -11.25 1.86
CA TYR A 104 18.54 -12.61 1.66
C TYR A 104 17.97 -12.83 0.26
N GLY A 105 18.09 -11.87 -0.67
CA GLY A 105 17.45 -11.98 -1.98
C GLY A 105 15.92 -11.91 -1.94
N VAL A 106 15.35 -11.24 -0.94
CA VAL A 106 13.91 -11.02 -0.82
C VAL A 106 13.56 -9.58 -1.16
N ARG A 107 12.54 -9.40 -2.01
CA ARG A 107 12.02 -8.10 -2.45
C ARG A 107 10.66 -7.84 -1.82
N GLY A 108 10.38 -6.57 -1.49
CA GLY A 108 9.10 -6.13 -0.93
C GLY A 108 8.54 -4.94 -1.69
N ASN A 109 7.30 -5.03 -2.18
CA ASN A 109 6.63 -3.95 -2.91
C ASN A 109 5.16 -3.83 -2.49
N ALA A 110 4.54 -2.69 -2.75
CA ALA A 110 3.12 -2.47 -2.51
C ALA A 110 2.37 -2.10 -3.79
N VAL A 111 1.14 -2.58 -3.92
CA VAL A 111 0.24 -2.28 -5.04
C VAL A 111 -1.06 -1.71 -4.49
N SER A 112 -1.46 -0.54 -5.01
CA SER A 112 -2.74 0.11 -4.80
C SER A 112 -3.62 -0.15 -6.03
N PRO A 113 -4.48 -1.19 -6.00
CA PRO A 113 -5.41 -1.44 -7.09
C PRO A 113 -6.55 -0.41 -7.10
N SER A 114 -7.02 -0.05 -8.29
CA SER A 114 -8.39 0.46 -8.49
C SER A 114 -9.11 -0.52 -9.42
N ALA A 115 -10.00 -1.33 -8.86
CA ALA A 115 -10.71 -2.36 -9.60
C ALA A 115 -12.08 -2.62 -8.98
N ARG A 116 -13.04 -2.97 -9.82
CA ARG A 116 -14.36 -3.43 -9.41
C ARG A 116 -14.18 -4.81 -8.78
N THR A 117 -14.39 -4.89 -7.47
CA THR A 117 -14.25 -6.13 -6.70
C THR A 117 -15.42 -6.28 -5.76
N ARG A 118 -15.52 -7.40 -5.05
CA ARG A 118 -16.50 -7.53 -3.95
C ARG A 118 -16.31 -6.49 -2.83
N LEU A 119 -15.13 -5.86 -2.75
CA LEU A 119 -14.85 -4.77 -1.81
C LEU A 119 -15.25 -3.40 -2.39
N GLU A 120 -15.34 -3.27 -3.71
CA GLU A 120 -15.56 -2.00 -4.42
C GLU A 120 -16.63 -2.19 -5.50
N THR A 121 -17.88 -2.00 -5.12
CA THR A 121 -19.06 -2.30 -5.95
C THR A 121 -19.60 -1.10 -6.72
N ASN A 122 -19.07 0.11 -6.48
CA ASN A 122 -19.60 1.34 -7.05
C ASN A 122 -19.07 1.63 -8.46
N LEU A 123 -18.10 0.84 -8.94
CA LEU A 123 -17.55 0.97 -10.29
C LEU A 123 -18.46 0.23 -11.28
N GLU A 124 -18.88 0.87 -12.36
CA GLU A 124 -19.74 0.25 -13.38
C GLU A 124 -18.96 -0.54 -14.43
N ALA A 125 -19.56 -1.63 -14.93
CA ALA A 125 -19.04 -2.43 -16.04
C ALA A 125 -19.06 -1.68 -17.35
N SER A 126 -17.97 -1.78 -18.11
CA SER A 126 -18.00 -1.37 -19.50
C SER A 126 -18.89 -2.32 -20.32
N PRO A 127 -19.53 -1.83 -21.39
CA PRO A 127 -20.30 -2.68 -22.30
C PRO A 127 -19.48 -3.83 -22.87
N GLU A 128 -20.16 -4.91 -23.26
CA GLU A 128 -19.51 -6.06 -23.89
C GLU A 128 -18.72 -5.65 -25.14
N GLY A 129 -17.49 -6.15 -25.29
CA GLY A 129 -16.58 -5.79 -26.38
C GLY A 129 -15.81 -4.49 -26.19
N VAL A 130 -16.08 -3.73 -25.11
CA VAL A 130 -15.29 -2.56 -24.71
C VAL A 130 -14.31 -2.96 -23.61
N PHE A 131 -13.11 -2.38 -23.62
CA PHE A 131 -12.13 -2.60 -22.56
C PHE A 131 -12.67 -2.13 -21.20
N ASP A 132 -12.89 -3.07 -20.29
CA ASP A 132 -13.31 -2.77 -18.92
C ASP A 132 -12.12 -2.28 -18.12
N THR A 133 -12.07 -0.96 -17.91
CA THR A 133 -10.99 -0.29 -17.16
C THR A 133 -10.90 -0.79 -15.71
N PHE A 134 -12.01 -1.22 -15.12
CA PHE A 134 -12.05 -1.63 -13.72
C PHE A 134 -12.10 -3.16 -13.54
N ASP A 135 -11.88 -3.94 -14.60
CA ASP A 135 -11.71 -5.38 -14.46
C ASP A 135 -10.51 -5.68 -13.52
N PRO A 136 -10.68 -6.43 -12.42
CA PRO A 136 -9.59 -6.79 -11.51
C PRO A 136 -8.46 -7.57 -12.18
N ALA A 137 -8.73 -8.26 -13.30
CA ALA A 137 -7.70 -8.92 -14.09
C ALA A 137 -6.63 -7.94 -14.60
N ASN A 138 -6.95 -6.66 -14.77
CA ASN A 138 -6.01 -5.64 -15.20
C ASN A 138 -4.87 -5.38 -14.19
N VAL A 139 -5.06 -5.69 -12.91
CA VAL A 139 -4.02 -5.54 -11.87
C VAL A 139 -3.07 -6.75 -11.85
N SER A 140 -3.56 -7.92 -12.25
CA SER A 140 -2.87 -9.19 -12.10
C SER A 140 -1.53 -9.27 -12.87
N PRO A 141 -1.39 -8.72 -14.10
CA PRO A 141 -0.10 -8.67 -14.79
C PRO A 141 1.01 -7.96 -14.01
N LEU A 142 0.70 -6.87 -13.31
CA LEU A 142 1.69 -6.18 -12.47
C LEU A 142 2.12 -7.07 -11.29
N VAL A 143 1.17 -7.72 -10.62
CA VAL A 143 1.47 -8.65 -9.52
C VAL A 143 2.33 -9.83 -10.02
N ALA A 144 1.99 -10.39 -11.17
CA ALA A 144 2.77 -11.47 -11.80
C ALA A 144 4.18 -11.01 -12.21
N TRP A 145 4.33 -9.78 -12.71
CA TRP A 145 5.64 -9.19 -13.00
C TRP A 145 6.49 -9.03 -11.73
N LEU A 146 5.90 -8.53 -10.63
CA LEU A 146 6.56 -8.43 -9.33
C LEU A 146 6.96 -9.81 -8.76
N ALA A 147 6.20 -10.86 -9.10
CA ALA A 147 6.46 -12.23 -8.69
C ALA A 147 7.62 -12.91 -9.44
N ARG A 148 8.08 -12.39 -10.58
CA ARG A 148 9.19 -12.98 -11.32
C ARG A 148 10.49 -12.94 -10.51
N ALA A 149 11.28 -14.01 -10.54
CA ALA A 149 12.55 -14.10 -9.82
C ALA A 149 13.56 -13.00 -10.22
N ASP A 150 13.52 -12.56 -11.48
CA ASP A 150 14.41 -11.55 -12.06
C ASP A 150 13.85 -10.11 -12.01
N CYS A 151 12.71 -9.89 -11.37
CA CYS A 151 12.10 -8.57 -11.33
C CYS A 151 12.98 -7.59 -10.51
N PRO A 152 13.32 -6.41 -11.06
CA PRO A 152 14.23 -5.47 -10.41
C PRO A 152 13.56 -4.66 -9.28
N ALA A 153 12.23 -4.68 -9.19
CA ALA A 153 11.51 -3.84 -8.24
C ALA A 153 11.63 -4.35 -6.81
N THR A 154 12.08 -3.47 -5.93
CA THR A 154 12.00 -3.60 -4.47
C THR A 154 11.83 -2.20 -3.87
N ASN A 155 11.16 -2.11 -2.72
CA ASN A 155 10.84 -0.84 -2.05
C ASN A 155 10.01 0.12 -2.93
N GLN A 156 9.21 -0.41 -3.85
CA GLN A 156 8.36 0.38 -4.75
C GLN A 156 6.88 0.31 -4.33
N ILE A 157 6.15 1.39 -4.66
CA ILE A 157 4.71 1.48 -4.50
C ILE A 157 4.12 1.75 -5.88
N PHE A 158 3.12 0.96 -6.28
CA PHE A 158 2.46 1.11 -7.57
C PHE A 158 0.97 1.39 -7.40
N GLN A 159 0.40 2.24 -8.26
CA GLN A 159 -1.05 2.26 -8.51
C GLN A 159 -1.31 1.54 -9.84
N ALA A 160 -2.31 0.66 -9.88
CA ALA A 160 -2.66 -0.09 -11.09
C ALA A 160 -4.17 -0.19 -11.30
N TYR A 161 -4.62 0.12 -12.51
CA TYR A 161 -5.99 -0.06 -12.99
C TYR A 161 -6.03 0.07 -14.50
N GLY A 162 -6.97 -0.62 -15.16
CA GLY A 162 -7.08 -0.63 -16.62
C GLY A 162 -5.73 -0.87 -17.30
N ASN A 163 -5.36 0.04 -18.20
CA ASN A 163 -4.08 0.02 -18.91
C ASN A 163 -3.02 0.95 -18.29
N LYS A 164 -3.19 1.38 -17.02
CA LYS A 164 -2.32 2.35 -16.35
C LYS A 164 -1.61 1.73 -15.15
N VAL A 165 -0.29 1.90 -15.11
CA VAL A 165 0.54 1.64 -13.93
C VAL A 165 1.30 2.92 -13.60
N LYS A 166 1.19 3.38 -12.35
CA LYS A 166 1.93 4.53 -11.84
C LYS A 166 2.88 4.07 -10.74
N VAL A 167 4.08 4.61 -10.70
CA VAL A 167 5.00 4.45 -9.56
C VAL A 167 4.79 5.63 -8.62
N LEU A 168 4.59 5.37 -7.33
CA LEU A 168 4.26 6.38 -6.32
C LEU A 168 5.43 6.60 -5.35
N SER A 169 5.56 7.84 -4.90
CA SER A 169 6.37 8.21 -3.72
C SER A 169 5.45 8.61 -2.57
N LEU A 170 5.83 8.27 -1.33
CA LEU A 170 5.06 8.58 -0.12
C LEU A 170 5.22 10.02 0.35
N ALA A 171 6.38 10.61 0.11
CA ALA A 171 6.68 11.96 0.55
C ALA A 171 7.83 12.51 -0.29
N SER A 172 7.81 13.82 -0.46
CA SER A 172 8.88 14.65 -0.98
C SER A 172 9.08 15.79 0.02
N ILE A 173 10.32 16.29 0.10
CA ILE A 173 10.61 17.53 0.82
C ILE A 173 10.31 18.66 -0.16
N GLU A 174 9.16 19.31 0.01
CA GLU A 174 8.72 20.40 -0.87
C GLU A 174 9.41 21.73 -0.51
N HIS A 175 9.56 21.99 0.79
CA HIS A 175 10.21 23.19 1.31
C HIS A 175 11.05 22.85 2.54
N ALA A 176 12.21 23.51 2.68
CA ALA A 176 13.05 23.47 3.86
C ALA A 176 13.31 24.91 4.33
N VAL A 177 13.23 25.14 5.63
CA VAL A 177 13.54 26.42 6.28
C VAL A 177 14.53 26.18 7.41
N GLU A 178 15.45 27.11 7.61
CA GLU A 178 16.55 27.00 8.57
C GLU A 178 16.64 28.25 9.44
N THR A 179 17.16 28.10 10.65
CA THR A 179 17.47 29.18 11.58
C THR A 179 18.77 28.85 12.33
N GLU A 180 19.48 29.85 12.83
CA GLU A 180 20.77 29.64 13.51
C GLU A 180 20.65 28.93 14.87
N GLY A 181 19.44 28.89 15.46
CA GLY A 181 19.20 28.35 16.80
C GLY A 181 17.90 27.55 16.93
N ARG A 182 17.22 27.69 18.07
CA ARG A 182 15.90 27.10 18.26
C ARG A 182 14.82 28.00 17.67
N TRP A 183 13.93 27.43 16.88
CA TRP A 183 12.74 28.11 16.39
C TRP A 183 11.88 28.69 17.53
N THR A 184 11.43 29.93 17.37
CA THR A 184 10.27 30.48 18.09
C THR A 184 9.00 30.23 17.27
N THR A 185 7.82 30.34 17.90
CA THR A 185 6.53 30.21 17.20
C THR A 185 6.36 31.26 16.11
N ASP A 186 6.78 32.50 16.37
CA ASP A 186 6.61 33.62 15.44
C ASP A 186 7.54 33.48 14.23
N ALA A 187 8.79 33.06 14.46
CA ALA A 187 9.74 32.80 13.37
C ALA A 187 9.29 31.62 12.50
N LEU A 188 8.64 30.60 13.07
CA LEU A 188 8.03 29.51 12.30
C LEU A 188 6.83 29.98 11.49
N ASP A 189 5.98 30.82 12.06
CA ASP A 189 4.82 31.36 11.34
C ASP A 189 5.27 32.17 10.12
N GLU A 190 6.22 33.10 10.31
CA GLU A 190 6.82 33.87 9.21
C GLU A 190 7.48 32.96 8.16
N ALA A 191 8.20 31.92 8.60
CA ALA A 191 8.90 31.04 7.70
C ALA A 191 7.98 30.03 6.97
N LEU A 192 6.86 29.60 7.54
CA LEU A 192 6.08 28.50 6.99
C LEU A 192 4.76 28.91 6.38
N ARG A 193 4.11 29.98 6.85
CA ARG A 193 2.72 30.33 6.50
C ARG A 193 2.43 30.29 5.00
N ASP A 194 3.34 30.85 4.20
CA ASP A 194 3.20 30.93 2.74
C ASP A 194 3.91 29.79 1.97
N ARG A 195 4.46 28.82 2.70
CA ARG A 195 5.17 27.64 2.17
C ARG A 195 4.46 26.33 2.49
N LEU A 196 3.29 26.38 3.12
CA LEU A 196 2.49 25.17 3.37
C LEU A 196 1.85 24.68 2.08
N LEU A 197 1.77 23.36 1.93
CA LEU A 197 1.05 22.75 0.82
C LEU A 197 -0.44 23.04 0.96
N THR A 198 -1.08 23.38 -0.15
CA THR A 198 -2.54 23.54 -0.20
C THR A 198 -3.15 22.14 -0.11
N PRO A 199 -3.98 21.84 0.91
CA PRO A 199 -4.72 20.59 0.95
C PRO A 199 -5.61 20.48 -0.30
N PRO A 200 -5.71 19.32 -0.95
CA PRO A 200 -6.64 19.18 -2.06
C PRO A 200 -8.08 19.42 -1.56
N PRO A 201 -8.97 19.95 -2.42
CA PRO A 201 -10.33 20.28 -2.03
C PRO A 201 -11.10 19.04 -1.56
N LEU A 202 -12.12 19.23 -0.71
CA LEU A 202 -12.97 18.12 -0.25
C LEU A 202 -13.55 17.27 -1.40
N SER A 203 -13.85 17.89 -2.55
CA SER A 203 -14.34 17.20 -3.75
C SER A 203 -13.36 16.15 -4.28
N TYR A 204 -12.05 16.34 -4.11
CA TYR A 204 -11.03 15.35 -4.46
C TYR A 204 -11.19 14.03 -3.69
N TYR A 205 -11.81 14.06 -2.51
CA TYR A 205 -12.06 12.91 -1.67
C TYR A 205 -13.49 12.35 -1.79
N VAL A 206 -14.37 13.01 -2.55
CA VAL A 206 -15.81 12.69 -2.63
C VAL A 206 -16.24 12.30 -4.06
N GLU A 207 -15.57 12.80 -5.11
CA GLU A 207 -16.04 12.66 -6.50
C GLU A 207 -15.49 11.45 -7.29
N GLU A 208 -14.57 10.63 -6.75
CA GLU A 208 -14.20 9.35 -7.40
C GLU A 208 -15.20 8.21 -7.08
N ILE A 209 -16.36 8.52 -6.48
CA ILE A 209 -17.43 7.56 -6.15
C ILE A 209 -18.78 8.00 -6.76
N GLY A 210 -18.74 8.77 -7.85
CA GLY A 210 -19.90 9.11 -8.68
C GLY A 210 -19.94 8.31 -9.97
#